data_AF-A0A8X6NB54-F1
#
_entry.id   AF-A0A8X6NB54-F1
#
_cell.length_a   1.000
_cell.length_b   1.000
_cell.length_c   1.000
_cell.angle_alpha   90.00
_cell.angle_beta   90.00
_cell.angle_gamma   90.00
#
_symmetry.space_group_name_H-M   'P 1'
#
loop_
_entity.id
_entity.type
_entity.pdbx_description
1 polymer ?
#
loop_
_entity_poly.entity_id
_entity_poly.type
_entity_poly.pdbx_seq_one_letter_code
_entity_poly.pdbx_strand_id
1 'polypeptide(L)'
;MDKANLLFTDTVSLTYEIETDYIYKDVGENLDVYDTSDYSQDHALCSEKNKKRIGCFKDEMNSKPIIEFVGLRTKMYSMLTPDSEKKTAEGVSKVVIQQKLKHSNYLQCLKENKSTKENMVFLLIHQGLTKSDKTN
;
A
#
# COMPACT_ATOMS: atom_id res chain seq x y z
N MET A 1 19.03 11.90 -5.59
CA MET A 1 17.73 12.58 -5.52
C MET A 1 16.73 11.48 -5.40
N ASP A 2 16.26 11.24 -4.18
CA ASP A 2 15.24 10.23 -3.93
C ASP A 2 13.96 10.67 -4.63
N LYS A 3 13.38 9.78 -5.45
CA LYS A 3 12.13 10.04 -6.15
C LYS A 3 11.00 9.48 -5.32
N ALA A 4 10.05 10.33 -4.96
CA ALA A 4 8.80 9.94 -4.31
C ALA A 4 7.63 10.23 -5.24
N ASN A 5 6.96 9.19 -5.72
CA ASN A 5 5.75 9.28 -6.51
C ASN A 5 4.54 8.98 -5.62
N LEU A 6 3.57 9.89 -5.58
CA LEU A 6 2.33 9.64 -4.86
C LEU A 6 1.47 8.64 -5.67
N LEU A 7 1.22 7.46 -5.11
CA LEU A 7 0.39 6.43 -5.74
C LEU A 7 -1.09 6.64 -5.42
N PHE A 8 -1.42 6.95 -4.15
CA PHE A 8 -2.80 7.07 -3.70
C PHE A 8 -2.93 7.85 -2.38
N THR A 9 -4.09 8.50 -2.20
CA THR A 9 -4.49 9.19 -0.97
C THR A 9 -5.91 8.76 -0.56
N ASP A 10 -6.12 8.35 0.68
CA ASP A 10 -7.43 8.16 1.30
C ASP A 10 -7.68 9.22 2.38
N THR A 11 -8.85 9.20 3.02
CA THR A 11 -9.22 10.08 4.14
C THR A 11 -8.20 10.08 5.28
N VAL A 12 -7.45 8.98 5.47
CA VAL A 12 -6.50 8.81 6.59
C VAL A 12 -5.16 8.20 6.21
N SER A 13 -4.93 7.81 4.95
CA SER A 13 -3.70 7.13 4.53
C SER A 13 -3.12 7.71 3.25
N LEU A 14 -1.80 7.65 3.16
CA LEU A 14 -1.01 8.07 2.01
C LEU A 14 -0.16 6.87 1.56
N THR A 15 -0.10 6.63 0.27
CA THR A 15 0.74 5.58 -0.32
C THR A 15 1.67 6.20 -1.33
N TYR A 16 2.97 6.08 -1.07
CA TYR A 16 4.03 6.58 -1.94
C TYR A 16 4.86 5.41 -2.46
N GLU A 17 5.27 5.52 -3.72
CA GLU A 17 6.40 4.78 -4.27
C GLU A 17 7.64 5.64 -4.03
N ILE A 18 8.58 5.13 -3.24
CA ILE A 18 9.82 5.84 -2.90
C ILE A 18 10.99 5.00 -3.40
N GLU A 19 11.78 5.56 -4.31
CA GLU A 19 13.07 5.01 -4.71
C GLU A 19 14.13 5.48 -3.71
N THR A 20 14.49 4.62 -2.75
CA THR A 20 15.54 4.85 -1.76
C THR A 20 16.27 3.55 -1.43
N ASP A 21 17.55 3.63 -1.10
CA ASP A 21 18.36 2.47 -0.69
C ASP A 21 17.88 1.90 0.66
N TYR A 22 17.43 2.76 1.58
CA TYR A 22 16.98 2.34 2.92
C TYR A 22 16.03 3.35 3.59
N ILE A 23 14.72 3.18 3.37
CA ILE A 23 13.66 4.05 3.91
C ILE A 23 13.68 4.19 5.44
N TYR A 24 14.11 3.14 6.14
CA TYR A 24 14.14 3.16 7.60
C TYR A 24 15.22 4.09 8.15
N LYS A 25 16.23 4.46 7.36
CA LYS A 25 17.16 5.53 7.74
C LYS A 25 16.41 6.85 7.90
N ASP A 26 15.59 7.20 6.91
CA ASP A 26 14.84 8.45 6.87
C ASP A 26 13.81 8.50 8.01
N VAL A 27 13.16 7.36 8.29
CA VAL A 27 12.28 7.20 9.46
C VAL A 27 13.06 7.36 10.76
N GLY A 28 14.27 6.79 10.85
CA GLY A 28 15.16 6.90 12.00
C GLY A 28 15.57 8.34 12.31
N GLU A 29 15.95 9.11 11.28
CA GLU A 29 16.31 10.53 11.38
C GLU A 29 15.11 11.40 11.82
N ASN A 30 13.89 10.96 11.52
CA ASN A 30 12.65 11.68 11.79
C ASN A 30 11.75 10.98 12.82
N LEU A 31 12.31 10.17 13.72
CA LEU A 31 11.54 9.38 14.71
C LEU A 31 10.54 10.22 15.52
N ASP A 32 10.80 11.51 15.69
CA ASP A 32 9.90 12.42 16.40
C ASP A 32 8.55 12.63 15.70
N VAL A 33 8.41 12.37 14.40
CA VAL A 33 7.13 12.51 13.68
C VAL A 33 6.51 11.17 13.28
N TYR A 34 7.18 10.06 13.55
CA TYR A 34 6.68 8.72 13.24
C TYR A 34 6.24 7.95 14.50
N ASP A 35 5.12 7.24 14.41
CA ASP A 35 4.70 6.21 15.36
C ASP A 35 5.22 4.85 14.87
N THR A 36 6.34 4.40 15.46
CA THR A 36 6.97 3.10 15.19
C THR A 36 6.67 2.07 16.28
N SER A 37 5.65 2.30 17.12
CA SER A 37 5.37 1.42 18.26
C SER A 37 4.92 0.00 17.87
N ASP A 38 4.47 -0.17 16.62
CA ASP A 38 3.97 -1.44 16.09
C ASP A 38 5.06 -2.24 15.34
N TYR A 39 6.30 -1.73 15.35
CA TYR A 39 7.44 -2.46 14.80
C TYR A 39 7.72 -3.71 15.65
N SER A 40 8.38 -4.72 15.07
CA SER A 40 8.84 -5.87 15.84
C SER A 40 9.69 -5.40 17.02
N GLN A 41 9.59 -6.07 18.18
CA GLN A 41 10.38 -5.72 19.36
C GLN A 41 11.89 -5.81 19.10
N ASP A 42 12.30 -6.67 18.15
CA ASP A 42 13.69 -6.82 17.73
C ASP A 42 14.16 -5.74 16.74
N HIS A 43 13.27 -4.86 16.28
CA HIS A 43 13.58 -3.83 15.30
C HIS A 43 14.24 -2.61 15.97
N ALA A 44 15.38 -2.16 15.46
CA ALA A 44 16.17 -1.07 16.05
C ALA A 44 15.41 0.27 16.22
N LEU A 45 14.38 0.49 15.39
CA LEU A 45 13.54 1.70 15.42
C LEU A 45 12.24 1.54 16.23
N CYS A 46 12.01 0.39 16.86
CA CYS A 46 10.81 0.18 17.68
C CYS A 46 10.84 1.11 18.90
N SER A 47 9.83 1.97 19.03
CA SER A 47 9.74 2.94 20.11
C SER A 47 8.29 3.23 20.46
N GLU A 48 7.96 3.19 21.75
CA GLU A 48 6.61 3.56 22.24
C GLU A 48 6.43 5.07 22.42
N LYS A 49 7.46 5.88 22.16
CA LYS A 49 7.47 7.35 22.39
C LYS A 49 6.27 8.06 21.76
N ASN A 50 5.85 7.61 20.58
CA ASN A 50 4.82 8.25 19.77
C ASN A 50 3.54 7.42 19.62
N LYS A 51 3.39 6.36 20.42
CA LYS A 51 2.28 5.41 20.35
C LYS A 51 0.94 6.13 20.42
N LYS A 52 0.16 6.06 19.34
CA LYS A 52 -1.16 6.72 19.19
C LYS A 52 -1.15 8.24 19.41
N ARG A 53 0.00 8.89 19.21
CA ARG A 53 0.11 10.34 19.33
C ARG A 53 -0.48 11.02 18.10
N ILE A 54 -1.37 11.98 18.33
CA ILE A 54 -2.04 12.73 17.25
C ILE A 54 -0.99 13.49 16.42
N GLY A 55 -1.13 13.45 15.10
CA GLY A 55 -0.25 14.15 14.16
C GLY A 55 1.02 13.38 13.79
N CYS A 56 1.23 12.17 14.32
CA CYS A 56 2.31 11.30 13.89
C CYS A 56 1.92 10.45 12.67
N PHE A 57 2.87 10.23 11.77
CA PHE A 57 2.75 9.26 10.69
C PHE A 57 2.96 7.86 11.23
N LYS A 58 2.08 6.93 10.85
CA LYS A 58 2.23 5.52 11.21
C LYS A 58 2.56 4.72 9.96
N ASP A 59 3.54 3.83 10.07
CA ASP A 59 3.80 2.82 9.06
C ASP A 59 2.78 1.68 9.19
N GLU A 60 1.91 1.53 8.19
CA GLU A 60 0.86 0.51 8.20
C GLU A 60 1.38 -0.91 7.98
N MET A 61 2.62 -1.07 7.50
CA MET A 61 3.20 -2.37 7.18
C MET A 61 4.15 -2.89 8.28
N ASN A 62 4.29 -2.17 9.39
CA ASN A 62 5.06 -2.59 10.55
C ASN A 62 6.47 -3.05 10.18
N SER A 63 7.22 -2.20 9.46
CA SER A 63 8.57 -2.49 8.97
C SER A 63 8.66 -3.59 7.89
N LYS A 64 7.54 -3.98 7.28
CA LYS A 64 7.55 -4.96 6.18
C LYS A 64 7.57 -4.24 4.84
N PRO A 65 8.52 -4.56 3.94
CA PRO A 65 8.54 -3.96 2.62
C PRO A 65 7.33 -4.44 1.82
N ILE A 66 6.74 -3.53 1.05
CA ILE A 66 5.72 -3.87 0.05
C ILE A 66 6.44 -4.39 -1.20
N ILE A 67 6.15 -5.62 -1.60
CA ILE A 67 6.69 -6.25 -2.81
C ILE A 67 5.90 -5.80 -4.03
N GLU A 68 4.57 -5.77 -3.91
CA GLU A 68 3.67 -5.45 -5.01
C GLU A 68 2.47 -4.65 -4.50
N PHE A 69 2.11 -3.60 -5.23
CA PHE A 69 0.92 -2.80 -4.99
C PHE A 69 0.02 -2.83 -6.22
N VAL A 70 -1.28 -3.08 -6.01
CA VAL A 70 -2.29 -3.06 -7.06
C VAL A 70 -3.44 -2.15 -6.62
N GLY A 71 -3.55 -0.98 -7.25
CA GLY A 71 -4.68 -0.06 -7.08
C GLY A 71 -5.68 -0.19 -8.23
N LEU A 72 -6.95 -0.45 -7.93
CA LEU A 72 -8.02 -0.51 -8.94
C LEU A 72 -8.88 0.75 -8.95
N ARG A 73 -9.23 1.26 -7.76
CA ARG A 73 -9.95 2.52 -7.55
C ARG A 73 -9.74 3.02 -6.13
N THR A 74 -10.26 4.22 -5.82
CA THR A 74 -10.32 4.73 -4.45
C THR A 74 -10.93 3.69 -3.51
N LYS A 75 -10.22 3.39 -2.42
CA LYS A 75 -10.58 2.38 -1.41
C LYS A 75 -10.79 0.96 -1.96
N MET A 76 -10.15 0.64 -3.09
CA MET A 76 -10.07 -0.71 -3.63
C MET A 76 -8.66 -0.98 -4.16
N TYR A 77 -7.85 -1.60 -3.32
CA TYR A 77 -6.45 -1.87 -3.58
C TYR A 77 -5.97 -3.10 -2.80
N SER A 78 -4.85 -3.66 -3.23
CA SER A 78 -4.16 -4.73 -2.52
C SER A 78 -2.66 -4.47 -2.46
N MET A 79 -2.07 -4.82 -1.32
CA MET A 79 -0.64 -4.75 -1.05
C MET A 79 -0.14 -6.13 -0.68
N LEU A 80 0.93 -6.57 -1.34
CA LEU A 80 1.62 -7.82 -1.05
C LEU A 80 2.92 -7.52 -0.29
N THR A 81 3.12 -8.22 0.81
CA THR A 81 4.35 -8.24 1.60
C THR A 81 4.91 -9.66 1.59
N PRO A 82 6.18 -9.89 2.02
CA PRO A 82 6.74 -11.24 2.10
C PRO A 82 5.88 -12.22 2.93
N ASP A 83 5.21 -11.71 3.97
CA ASP A 83 4.51 -12.55 4.94
C ASP A 83 3.00 -12.62 4.71
N SER A 84 2.41 -11.59 4.07
CA SER A 84 0.95 -11.48 3.98
C SER A 84 0.48 -10.52 2.89
N GLU A 85 -0.82 -10.57 2.61
CA GLU A 85 -1.50 -9.65 1.70
C GLU A 85 -2.56 -8.81 2.42
N LYS A 86 -2.43 -7.49 2.33
CA LYS A 86 -3.46 -6.54 2.77
C LYS A 86 -4.39 -6.26 1.60
N LYS A 87 -5.70 -6.34 1.84
CA LYS A 87 -6.74 -6.17 0.82
C LYS A 87 -7.77 -5.18 1.32
N THR A 88 -8.05 -4.18 0.51
CA THR A 88 -9.08 -3.17 0.76
C THR A 88 -10.06 -3.21 -0.39
N ALA A 89 -11.35 -3.28 -0.08
CA ALA A 89 -12.44 -3.16 -1.04
C ALA A 89 -13.68 -2.61 -0.33
N GLU A 90 -13.83 -1.28 -0.34
CA GLU A 90 -15.00 -0.66 0.26
C GLU A 90 -16.30 -1.10 -0.45
N GLY A 91 -17.32 -1.39 0.36
CA GLY A 91 -18.59 -1.97 -0.09
C GLY A 91 -18.62 -3.50 -0.12
N VAL A 92 -17.47 -4.18 0.09
CA VAL A 92 -17.40 -5.64 0.22
C VAL A 92 -17.38 -6.05 1.68
N SER A 93 -18.07 -7.14 2.02
CA SER A 93 -18.03 -7.66 3.38
C SER A 93 -16.62 -8.11 3.74
N LYS A 94 -16.20 -7.81 4.98
CA LYS A 94 -14.87 -8.19 5.48
C LYS A 94 -14.62 -9.70 5.37
N VAL A 95 -15.66 -10.51 5.59
CA VAL A 95 -15.59 -11.97 5.47
C VAL A 95 -15.25 -12.39 4.03
N VAL A 96 -15.89 -11.77 3.03
CA VAL A 96 -15.59 -12.04 1.62
C VAL A 96 -14.18 -11.58 1.27
N ILE A 97 -13.74 -10.42 1.76
CA ILE A 97 -12.36 -9.95 1.55
C ILE A 97 -11.34 -10.95 2.11
N GLN A 98 -11.59 -11.48 3.31
CA GLN A 98 -10.65 -12.39 3.97
C GLN A 98 -10.66 -13.80 3.38
N GLN A 99 -11.82 -14.33 3.00
CA GLN A 99 -11.96 -15.73 2.59
C GLN A 99 -11.88 -15.94 1.08
N LYS A 100 -12.32 -14.97 0.27
CA LYS A 100 -12.49 -15.15 -1.18
C LYS A 100 -11.53 -14.31 -2.02
N LEU A 101 -11.23 -13.09 -1.59
CA LEU A 101 -10.34 -12.19 -2.34
C LEU A 101 -8.87 -12.50 -2.05
N LYS A 102 -8.06 -12.52 -3.10
CA LYS A 102 -6.60 -12.64 -3.06
C LYS A 102 -5.95 -11.52 -3.87
N HIS A 103 -4.70 -11.21 -3.60
CA HIS A 103 -3.92 -10.24 -4.36
C HIS A 103 -3.95 -10.53 -5.87
N SER A 104 -3.89 -11.82 -6.25
CA SER A 104 -3.98 -12.26 -7.65
C SER A 104 -5.27 -11.86 -8.34
N ASN A 105 -6.40 -11.77 -7.62
CA ASN A 105 -7.66 -11.31 -8.21
C ASN A 105 -7.58 -9.83 -8.60
N TYR A 106 -6.96 -8.99 -7.77
CA TYR A 106 -6.76 -7.58 -8.09
C TYR A 106 -5.85 -7.44 -9.31
N LEU A 107 -4.75 -8.20 -9.35
CA LEU A 107 -3.81 -8.19 -10.48
C LEU A 107 -4.48 -8.65 -11.78
N GLN A 108 -5.34 -9.67 -11.72
CA GLN A 108 -6.11 -10.14 -12.86
C GLN A 108 -7.08 -9.06 -13.36
N CYS A 109 -7.83 -8.42 -12.45
CA CYS A 109 -8.74 -7.32 -12.79
C CYS A 109 -7.99 -6.17 -13.49
N LEU A 110 -6.80 -5.82 -12.99
CA LEU A 110 -5.97 -4.77 -13.59
C LEU A 110 -5.49 -5.15 -15.00
N LYS A 111 -5.02 -6.39 -15.19
CA LYS A 111 -4.46 -6.87 -16.47
C LYS A 111 -5.51 -7.10 -17.54
N GLU A 112 -6.66 -7.65 -17.17
CA GLU A 112 -7.67 -8.07 -18.12
C GLU A 112 -8.67 -6.96 -18.46
N ASN A 113 -8.68 -5.83 -17.71
CA ASN A 113 -9.81 -4.88 -17.69
C ASN A 113 -11.17 -5.58 -17.47
N LYS A 114 -11.16 -6.84 -16.99
CA LYS A 114 -12.35 -7.68 -16.89
C LYS A 114 -12.90 -7.61 -15.48
N SER A 115 -14.09 -7.04 -15.46
CA SER A 115 -15.04 -7.01 -14.38
C SER A 115 -15.40 -8.41 -13.88
N THR A 116 -15.00 -8.78 -12.64
CA THR A 116 -15.59 -9.95 -11.98
C THR A 116 -16.89 -9.53 -11.29
N LYS A 117 -18.03 -9.99 -11.81
CA LYS A 117 -19.36 -9.75 -11.24
C LYS A 117 -19.70 -10.79 -10.16
N GLU A 118 -19.43 -10.47 -8.90
CA GLU A 118 -20.40 -10.75 -7.83
C GLU A 118 -20.90 -9.38 -7.35
N ASN A 119 -22.10 -8.97 -7.81
CA ASN A 119 -22.82 -7.73 -7.46
C ASN A 119 -21.98 -6.56 -6.89
N MET A 120 -21.01 -6.07 -7.67
CA MET A 120 -20.34 -4.80 -7.40
C MET A 120 -20.35 -3.94 -8.65
N VAL A 121 -20.93 -2.74 -8.50
CA VAL A 121 -21.00 -1.72 -9.54
C VAL A 121 -19.58 -1.20 -9.83
N PHE A 122 -19.22 -1.24 -11.11
CA PHE A 122 -17.96 -0.77 -11.68
C PHE A 122 -17.95 0.74 -11.86
N LEU A 123 -16.78 1.35 -11.62
CA LEU A 123 -16.38 2.55 -12.36
C LEU A 123 -14.85 2.51 -12.57
N LEU A 124 -14.44 2.66 -13.83
CA LEU A 124 -13.07 2.73 -14.32
C LEU A 124 -12.37 4.02 -13.89
N ILE A 125 -11.04 3.97 -13.72
CA ILE A 125 -10.15 5.04 -14.19
C ILE A 125 -9.02 4.39 -15.01
N HIS A 126 -8.81 4.88 -16.23
CA HIS A 126 -7.74 4.49 -17.15
C HIS A 126 -6.88 5.71 -17.50
N GLN A 127 -5.64 5.42 -17.92
CA GLN A 127 -4.54 6.28 -18.44
C GLN A 127 -3.65 6.95 -17.38
N GLY A 128 -2.31 6.90 -17.44
CA GLY A 128 -1.34 6.34 -18.40
C GLY A 128 0.04 6.28 -17.70
N LEU A 129 0.99 5.43 -18.07
CA LEU A 129 1.86 5.62 -19.23
C LEU A 129 2.41 4.29 -19.75
N THR A 130 2.53 4.29 -21.07
CA THR A 130 3.04 3.28 -21.98
C THR A 130 4.50 2.92 -21.74
N LYS A 131 4.83 1.62 -21.79
CA LYS A 131 6.14 1.16 -22.27
C LYS A 131 6.23 1.40 -23.78
N SER A 132 7.22 2.17 -24.21
CA SER A 132 7.96 2.14 -25.49
C SER A 132 8.98 3.29 -25.43
N ASP A 133 10.27 3.17 -25.75
CA ASP A 133 10.88 2.34 -26.77
C ASP A 133 12.35 1.96 -26.45
N LYS A 134 12.74 0.80 -26.99
CA LYS A 134 14.12 0.42 -27.31
C LYS A 134 14.68 1.31 -28.45
N THR A 135 15.99 1.26 -28.66
CA THR A 135 16.80 1.84 -29.77
C THR A 135 16.92 3.36 -29.71
N ASN A 136 18.10 3.97 -29.73
CA ASN A 136 19.36 3.66 -30.43
C ASN A 136 20.56 4.14 -29.59
#